data_AF-A0A7V4ENA5-F1
#
_entry.id   AF-A0A7V4ENA5-F1
#
_cell.length_a   1.000
_cell.length_b   1.000
_cell.length_c   1.000
_cell.angle_alpha   90.00
_cell.angle_beta   90.00
_cell.angle_gamma   90.00
#
_symmetry.space_group_name_H-M   'P 1'
#
loop_
_entity.id
_entity.type
_entity.pdbx_description
1 polymer ?
#
loop_
_entity_poly.entity_id
_entity_poly.type
_entity_poly.pdbx_seq_one_letter_code
_entity_poly.pdbx_strand_id
1 'polypeptide(L)'
;GGSNIYAANDPLLATMTAEEKQRLFSIEQLFYFYMPRICNHCLNAACGAACPSGAIYKRAEDGVVLINQDKCRAWRMCVSACPYKKTYYNWSTGKSEKCILCYPRLESGQAPACFHSCVGRIRYLGVLLYDADQIEDALKVPDDQLVERQREMILDPHDPKVVAAAKESGIPDGVITAAQRSPVYRYVKEWELALPLHSEYRTLPMLFYVPPLLPVLNATGTNGAQRVETDLFSSLENARVPVRYMSRTLAAGKDELVIKAYQKMIAVRIYKRAGFGV
;
A
#
# COMPACT_ATOMS: atom_id res chain seq x y z
N GLY A 1 -12.13 14.92 -12.33
CA GLY A 1 -13.02 16.08 -12.43
C GLY A 1 -14.36 15.71 -11.82
N GLY A 2 -14.83 16.52 -10.88
CA GLY A 2 -16.10 16.39 -10.17
C GLY A 2 -16.38 17.69 -9.42
N SER A 3 -17.63 17.99 -9.09
CA SER A 3 -17.96 19.19 -8.32
C SER A 3 -17.45 19.08 -6.88
N ASN A 4 -17.24 20.22 -6.22
CA ASN A 4 -16.87 20.29 -4.81
C ASN A 4 -17.86 19.53 -3.91
N ILE A 5 -19.11 19.34 -4.36
CA ILE A 5 -20.16 18.58 -3.66
C ILE A 5 -19.77 17.11 -3.47
N TYR A 6 -19.18 16.47 -4.49
CA TYR A 6 -18.76 15.07 -4.37
C TYR A 6 -17.41 14.93 -3.66
N ALA A 7 -16.50 15.88 -3.89
CA ALA A 7 -15.22 15.92 -3.19
C ALA A 7 -15.40 16.08 -1.67
N ALA A 8 -16.41 16.86 -1.23
CA ALA A 8 -16.77 17.02 0.18
C ALA A 8 -17.18 15.72 0.89
N ASN A 9 -17.56 14.68 0.13
CA ASN A 9 -17.95 13.38 0.67
C ASN A 9 -16.79 12.36 0.72
N ASP A 10 -15.55 12.76 0.42
CA ASP A 10 -14.40 11.89 0.67
C ASP A 10 -14.35 11.57 2.19
N PRO A 11 -14.45 10.29 2.60
CA PRO A 11 -14.48 9.89 4.01
C PRO A 11 -13.27 10.38 4.81
N LEU A 12 -12.13 10.61 4.15
CA LEU A 12 -10.93 11.12 4.81
C LEU A 12 -11.10 12.57 5.29
N LEU A 13 -11.96 13.37 4.64
CA LEU A 13 -12.21 14.74 5.03
C LEU A 13 -12.86 14.86 6.39
N ALA A 14 -13.72 13.92 6.80
CA ALA A 14 -14.42 13.96 8.09
C ALA A 14 -13.46 14.17 9.27
N THR A 15 -12.22 13.76 9.08
CA THR A 15 -11.19 13.68 10.11
C THR A 15 -10.09 14.75 10.02
N MET A 16 -10.25 15.70 9.08
CA MET A 16 -9.35 16.83 8.86
C MET A 16 -9.85 18.10 9.57
N THR A 17 -8.94 19.01 9.88
CA THR A 17 -9.27 20.31 10.48
C THR A 17 -10.06 21.20 9.50
N ALA A 18 -10.77 22.20 10.03
CA ALA A 18 -11.49 23.16 9.19
C ALA A 18 -10.53 23.90 8.22
N GLU A 19 -9.33 24.23 8.70
CA GLU A 19 -8.31 24.88 7.90
C GLU A 19 -7.82 23.97 6.76
N GLU A 20 -7.47 22.71 7.07
CA GLU A 20 -7.03 21.73 6.06
C GLU A 20 -8.11 21.50 4.98
N LYS A 21 -9.39 21.46 5.39
CA LYS A 21 -10.54 21.38 4.48
C LYS A 21 -10.66 22.63 3.60
N GLN A 22 -10.48 23.82 4.16
CA GLN A 22 -10.54 25.06 3.39
C GLN A 22 -9.45 25.10 2.31
N ARG A 23 -8.21 24.70 2.66
CA ARG A 23 -7.08 24.63 1.71
C ARG A 23 -7.36 23.70 0.53
N LEU A 24 -8.04 22.58 0.77
CA LEU A 24 -8.45 21.62 -0.27
C LEU A 24 -9.37 22.21 -1.34
N PHE A 25 -10.20 23.19 -0.99
CA PHE A 25 -11.16 23.82 -1.89
C PHE A 25 -10.71 25.20 -2.42
N SER A 26 -9.59 25.73 -1.92
CA SER A 26 -8.93 26.92 -2.47
C SER A 26 -8.21 26.57 -3.76
N ILE A 27 -8.53 27.28 -4.86
CA ILE A 27 -7.97 27.01 -6.20
C ILE A 27 -6.44 27.07 -6.18
N GLU A 28 -5.84 28.01 -5.43
CA GLU A 28 -4.40 28.20 -5.37
C GLU A 28 -3.66 27.06 -4.64
N GLN A 29 -4.36 26.36 -3.76
CA GLN A 29 -3.82 25.31 -2.87
C GLN A 29 -4.36 23.91 -3.17
N LEU A 30 -5.16 23.78 -4.23
CA LEU A 30 -5.68 22.52 -4.72
C LEU A 30 -4.53 21.53 -4.95
N PHE A 31 -4.73 20.31 -4.46
CA PHE A 31 -3.87 19.18 -4.74
C PHE A 31 -4.69 17.99 -5.22
N TYR A 32 -4.08 17.15 -6.06
CA TYR A 32 -4.61 15.86 -6.43
C TYR A 32 -3.44 14.90 -6.63
N PHE A 33 -3.72 13.61 -6.50
CA PHE A 33 -2.76 12.55 -6.78
C PHE A 33 -3.52 11.34 -7.32
N TYR A 34 -2.79 10.40 -7.90
CA TYR A 34 -3.36 9.17 -8.46
C TYR A 34 -3.18 8.02 -7.48
N MET A 35 -4.25 7.26 -7.24
CA MET A 35 -4.24 6.09 -6.37
C MET A 35 -4.75 4.85 -7.12
N PRO A 36 -3.90 4.22 -7.96
CA PRO A 36 -4.31 3.04 -8.73
C PRO A 36 -4.38 1.79 -7.83
N ARG A 37 -5.59 1.27 -7.58
CA ARG A 37 -5.81 0.14 -6.65
C ARG A 37 -6.26 -1.15 -7.34
N ILE A 38 -5.75 -2.29 -6.87
CA ILE A 38 -6.26 -3.64 -7.18
C ILE A 38 -6.60 -4.37 -5.88
N CYS A 39 -6.87 -5.68 -5.91
CA CYS A 39 -7.01 -6.46 -4.68
C CYS A 39 -5.68 -6.48 -3.92
N ASN A 40 -5.72 -6.34 -2.60
CA ASN A 40 -4.52 -6.31 -1.77
C ASN A 40 -3.95 -7.71 -1.44
N HIS A 41 -4.64 -8.79 -1.83
CA HIS A 41 -4.19 -10.17 -1.54
C HIS A 41 -3.77 -10.37 -0.07
N CYS A 42 -4.57 -9.79 0.82
CA CYS A 42 -4.44 -9.70 2.28
C CYS A 42 -3.97 -10.99 2.94
N LEU A 43 -3.20 -10.87 4.03
CA LEU A 43 -2.88 -12.02 4.90
C LEU A 43 -4.13 -12.44 5.69
N ASN A 44 -4.87 -11.47 6.25
CA ASN A 44 -6.16 -11.69 6.89
C ASN A 44 -7.30 -11.23 5.96
N ALA A 45 -7.65 -12.06 4.99
CA ALA A 45 -8.62 -11.69 3.96
C ALA A 45 -10.08 -11.71 4.49
N ALA A 46 -10.63 -10.53 4.80
CA ALA A 46 -12.03 -10.37 5.23
C ALA A 46 -13.06 -11.00 4.26
N CYS A 47 -12.79 -10.97 2.95
CA CYS A 47 -13.65 -11.63 1.97
C CYS A 47 -13.65 -13.16 2.12
N GLY A 48 -12.52 -13.75 2.51
CA GLY A 48 -12.38 -15.17 2.85
C GLY A 48 -13.22 -15.53 4.06
N ALA A 49 -13.00 -14.81 5.17
CA ALA A 49 -13.72 -15.01 6.42
C ALA A 49 -15.24 -14.88 6.27
N ALA A 50 -15.71 -13.96 5.44
CA ALA A 50 -17.15 -13.71 5.26
C ALA A 50 -17.86 -14.66 4.29
N CYS A 51 -17.15 -15.56 3.58
CA CYS A 51 -17.76 -16.40 2.55
C CYS A 51 -18.41 -17.66 3.17
N PRO A 52 -19.75 -17.79 3.20
CA PRO A 52 -20.40 -18.90 3.89
C PRO A 52 -20.13 -20.26 3.25
N SER A 53 -19.89 -20.28 1.93
CA SER A 53 -19.58 -21.51 1.19
C SER A 53 -18.11 -21.91 1.24
N GLY A 54 -17.24 -21.15 1.93
CA GLY A 54 -15.79 -21.39 1.94
C GLY A 54 -15.16 -21.39 0.55
N ALA A 55 -15.74 -20.65 -0.40
CA ALA A 55 -15.28 -20.65 -1.80
C ALA A 55 -14.02 -19.78 -2.02
N ILE A 56 -13.68 -18.94 -1.05
CA ILE A 56 -12.55 -18.02 -1.13
C ILE A 56 -11.41 -18.57 -0.29
N TYR A 57 -10.23 -18.66 -0.88
CA TYR A 57 -9.04 -19.23 -0.25
C TYR A 57 -7.80 -18.43 -0.64
N LYS A 58 -6.78 -18.48 0.22
CA LYS A 58 -5.43 -17.96 -0.06
C LYS A 58 -4.57 -19.16 -0.44
N ARG A 59 -3.92 -19.09 -1.61
CA ARG A 59 -2.96 -20.09 -2.07
C ARG A 59 -1.74 -20.09 -1.15
N ALA A 60 -1.23 -21.28 -0.83
CA ALA A 60 -0.13 -21.43 0.11
C ALA A 60 1.23 -21.09 -0.51
N GLU A 61 1.37 -21.37 -1.80
CA GLU A 61 2.60 -21.24 -2.56
C GLU A 61 2.97 -19.80 -2.96
N ASP A 62 1.99 -18.91 -3.12
CA ASP A 62 2.19 -17.54 -3.61
C ASP A 62 1.38 -16.46 -2.87
N GLY A 63 0.49 -16.86 -1.95
CA GLY A 63 -0.37 -15.95 -1.20
C GLY A 63 -1.49 -15.29 -2.01
N VAL A 64 -1.75 -15.72 -3.25
CA VAL A 64 -2.84 -15.16 -4.07
C VAL A 64 -4.19 -15.63 -3.51
N VAL A 65 -5.16 -14.70 -3.40
CA VAL A 65 -6.48 -14.95 -2.83
C VAL A 65 -7.43 -15.11 -4.01
N LEU A 66 -8.10 -16.24 -4.12
CA LEU A 66 -8.95 -16.58 -5.26
C LEU A 66 -10.36 -16.93 -4.80
N ILE A 67 -11.31 -16.83 -5.74
CA ILE A 67 -12.68 -17.32 -5.57
C ILE A 67 -12.81 -18.55 -6.46
N ASN A 68 -12.98 -19.73 -5.86
CA ASN A 68 -13.28 -20.95 -6.57
C ASN A 68 -14.67 -20.81 -7.23
N GLN A 69 -14.69 -20.77 -8.56
CA GLN A 69 -15.92 -20.54 -9.31
C GLN A 69 -16.89 -21.72 -9.17
N ASP A 70 -16.43 -22.96 -9.01
CA ASP A 70 -17.30 -24.14 -8.86
C ASP A 70 -17.95 -24.22 -7.48
N LYS A 71 -17.25 -23.77 -6.44
CA LYS A 71 -17.76 -23.71 -5.07
C LYS A 71 -18.56 -22.44 -4.77
N CYS A 72 -18.41 -21.39 -5.57
CA CYS A 72 -19.14 -20.14 -5.36
C CYS A 72 -20.66 -20.39 -5.44
N ARG A 73 -21.39 -19.93 -4.42
CA ARG A 73 -22.86 -19.98 -4.34
C ARG A 73 -23.51 -18.59 -4.34
N ALA A 74 -22.73 -17.56 -4.67
CA ALA A 74 -23.20 -16.17 -4.79
C ALA A 74 -24.03 -15.64 -3.61
N TRP A 75 -23.58 -15.94 -2.39
CA TRP A 75 -24.07 -15.28 -1.19
C TRP A 75 -23.76 -13.77 -1.16
N ARG A 76 -22.82 -13.31 -1.99
CA ARG A 76 -22.37 -11.90 -2.14
C ARG A 76 -21.82 -11.24 -0.87
N MET A 77 -21.76 -11.94 0.26
CA MET A 77 -21.17 -11.44 1.52
C MET A 77 -19.73 -10.96 1.35
N CYS A 78 -18.96 -11.63 0.50
CA CYS A 78 -17.57 -11.25 0.18
C CYS A 78 -17.43 -9.89 -0.52
N VAL A 79 -18.48 -9.41 -1.20
CA VAL A 79 -18.52 -8.08 -1.84
C VAL A 79 -18.60 -7.00 -0.75
N SER A 80 -19.53 -7.17 0.19
CA SER A 80 -19.71 -6.24 1.32
C SER A 80 -18.51 -6.26 2.25
N ALA A 81 -18.05 -7.46 2.62
CA ALA A 81 -16.99 -7.67 3.60
C ALA A 81 -15.62 -7.16 3.15
N CYS A 82 -15.32 -7.13 1.85
CA CYS A 82 -14.06 -6.55 1.38
C CYS A 82 -14.08 -5.04 1.63
N PRO A 83 -13.24 -4.50 2.54
CA PRO A 83 -13.29 -3.08 2.87
C PRO A 83 -12.78 -2.22 1.69
N TYR A 84 -11.92 -2.79 0.85
CA TYR A 84 -11.42 -2.16 -0.38
C TYR A 84 -12.38 -2.22 -1.58
N LYS A 85 -13.49 -2.97 -1.46
CA LYS A 85 -14.47 -3.24 -2.52
C LYS A 85 -13.82 -3.79 -3.81
N LYS A 86 -12.98 -4.83 -3.64
CA LYS A 86 -12.21 -5.49 -4.72
C LYS A 86 -12.72 -6.89 -5.08
N THR A 87 -13.91 -7.22 -4.60
CA THR A 87 -14.72 -8.35 -5.08
C THR A 87 -15.93 -7.77 -5.79
N TYR A 88 -16.20 -8.25 -6.99
CA TYR A 88 -17.27 -7.76 -7.86
C TYR A 88 -18.22 -8.92 -8.15
N TYR A 89 -19.52 -8.65 -8.13
CA TYR A 89 -20.52 -9.66 -8.47
C TYR A 89 -20.74 -9.65 -9.99
N ASN A 90 -20.58 -10.80 -10.63
CA ASN A 90 -20.94 -11.01 -12.02
C ASN A 90 -22.43 -11.38 -12.10
N TRP A 91 -23.23 -10.45 -12.63
CA TRP A 91 -24.67 -10.60 -12.75
C TRP A 91 -25.09 -11.66 -13.76
N SER A 92 -24.24 -11.97 -14.74
CA SER A 92 -24.53 -12.97 -15.77
C SER A 92 -24.25 -14.39 -15.29
N THR A 93 -23.07 -14.63 -14.72
CA THR A 93 -22.70 -15.99 -14.24
C THR A 93 -23.31 -16.33 -12.89
N GLY A 94 -23.83 -15.32 -12.18
CA GLY A 94 -24.35 -15.48 -10.84
C GLY A 94 -23.25 -15.86 -9.84
N LYS A 95 -22.03 -15.35 -10.02
CA LYS A 95 -20.85 -15.64 -9.17
C LYS A 95 -20.05 -14.38 -8.90
N SER A 96 -19.26 -14.38 -7.82
CA SER A 96 -18.36 -13.26 -7.53
C SER A 96 -16.98 -13.50 -8.14
N GLU A 97 -16.38 -12.44 -8.63
CA GLU A 97 -15.08 -12.41 -9.27
C GLU A 97 -14.20 -11.32 -8.62
N LYS A 98 -12.89 -11.46 -8.76
CA LYS A 98 -11.92 -10.49 -8.23
C LYS A 98 -10.64 -10.55 -9.03
N CYS A 99 -9.76 -9.57 -8.79
CA CYS A 99 -8.38 -9.64 -9.25
C CYS A 99 -7.73 -10.97 -8.81
N ILE A 100 -7.17 -11.69 -9.77
CA ILE A 100 -6.52 -12.99 -9.58
C ILE A 100 -4.98 -12.88 -9.51
N LEU A 101 -4.47 -11.65 -9.32
CA LEU A 101 -3.05 -11.27 -9.44
C LEU A 101 -2.35 -11.79 -10.70
N CYS A 102 -3.10 -12.10 -11.76
CA CYS A 102 -2.62 -12.80 -12.93
C CYS A 102 -1.84 -14.08 -12.57
N TYR A 103 -2.34 -14.91 -11.65
CA TYR A 103 -1.63 -16.12 -11.22
C TYR A 103 -1.09 -17.00 -12.36
N PRO A 104 -1.74 -17.17 -13.54
CA PRO A 104 -1.14 -17.97 -14.62
C PRO A 104 0.18 -17.38 -15.16
N ARG A 105 0.33 -16.05 -15.07
CA ARG A 105 1.59 -15.35 -15.38
C ARG A 105 2.61 -15.53 -14.27
N LEU A 106 2.18 -15.44 -13.01
CA LEU A 106 3.07 -15.63 -11.86
C LEU A 106 3.66 -17.05 -11.84
N GLU A 107 2.86 -18.06 -12.14
CA GLU A 107 3.29 -19.47 -12.23
C GLU A 107 4.38 -19.70 -13.29
N SER A 108 4.46 -18.82 -14.30
CA SER A 108 5.50 -18.84 -15.34
C SER A 108 6.58 -17.77 -15.13
N GLY A 109 6.66 -17.16 -13.93
CA GLY A 109 7.66 -16.14 -13.60
C GLY A 109 7.44 -14.79 -14.28
N GLN A 110 6.28 -14.56 -14.88
CA GLN A 110 5.94 -13.32 -15.56
C GLN A 110 5.23 -12.34 -14.61
N ALA A 111 5.52 -11.05 -14.76
CA ALA A 111 4.83 -10.01 -14.01
C ALA A 111 3.32 -9.97 -14.38
N PRO A 112 2.42 -9.62 -13.42
CA PRO A 112 1.02 -9.38 -13.71
C PRO A 112 0.83 -8.32 -14.79
N ALA A 113 -0.23 -8.44 -15.60
CA ALA A 113 -0.42 -7.58 -16.76
C ALA A 113 -0.37 -6.08 -16.42
N CYS A 114 -1.04 -5.65 -15.34
CA CYS A 114 -1.03 -4.25 -14.92
C CYS A 114 0.32 -3.75 -14.38
N PHE A 115 1.22 -4.64 -13.97
CA PHE A 115 2.60 -4.32 -13.57
C PHE A 115 3.48 -4.21 -14.81
N HIS A 116 3.38 -5.19 -15.71
CA HIS A 116 4.11 -5.23 -16.98
C HIS A 116 3.78 -4.03 -17.88
N SER A 117 2.51 -3.64 -17.97
CA SER A 117 2.04 -2.53 -18.81
C SER A 117 2.09 -1.15 -18.14
N CYS A 118 2.73 -1.04 -16.97
CA CYS A 118 2.74 0.21 -16.21
C CYS A 118 3.63 1.27 -16.87
N VAL A 119 3.02 2.16 -17.66
CA VAL A 119 3.72 3.24 -18.38
C VAL A 119 4.56 4.11 -17.45
N GLY A 120 4.02 4.44 -16.28
CA GLY A 120 4.73 5.25 -15.28
C GLY A 120 5.87 4.52 -14.54
N ARG A 121 6.05 3.21 -14.77
CA ARG A 121 7.08 2.37 -14.12
C ARG A 121 7.07 2.46 -12.59
N ILE A 122 5.89 2.63 -12.00
CA ILE A 122 5.69 2.82 -10.55
C ILE A 122 5.39 1.51 -9.79
N ARG A 123 5.22 0.39 -10.49
CA ARG A 123 4.81 -0.89 -9.89
C ARG A 123 5.99 -1.84 -9.77
N TYR A 124 6.28 -2.26 -8.55
CA TYR A 124 7.32 -3.22 -8.22
C TYR A 124 6.68 -4.50 -7.68
N LEU A 125 7.13 -5.66 -8.16
CA LEU A 125 6.74 -6.97 -7.68
C LEU A 125 7.95 -7.62 -7.00
N GLY A 126 7.72 -8.29 -5.88
CA GLY A 126 8.78 -8.97 -5.13
C GLY A 126 8.17 -9.87 -4.07
N VAL A 127 8.90 -10.94 -3.74
CA VAL A 127 8.49 -11.90 -2.70
C VAL A 127 8.70 -11.27 -1.33
N LEU A 128 7.78 -11.56 -0.41
CA LEU A 128 7.90 -11.26 1.01
C LEU A 128 7.69 -12.57 1.76
N LEU A 129 8.68 -12.99 2.55
CA LEU A 129 8.50 -14.06 3.52
C LEU A 129 7.82 -13.48 4.74
N TYR A 130 6.82 -14.17 5.28
CA TYR A 130 6.10 -13.70 6.46
C TYR A 130 5.82 -14.86 7.41
N ASP A 131 5.78 -14.56 8.70
CA ASP A 131 5.35 -15.50 9.73
C ASP A 131 3.81 -15.49 9.84
N ALA A 132 3.19 -16.61 9.48
CA ALA A 132 1.74 -16.75 9.50
C ALA A 132 1.18 -16.87 10.94
N ASP A 133 1.96 -17.40 11.88
CA ASP A 133 1.52 -17.61 13.27
C ASP A 133 1.35 -16.27 13.99
N GLN A 134 2.07 -15.23 13.54
CA GLN A 134 1.97 -13.88 14.08
C GLN A 134 0.76 -13.08 13.56
N ILE A 135 -0.03 -13.61 12.61
CA ILE A 135 -1.16 -12.88 12.01
C ILE A 135 -2.14 -12.44 13.10
N GLU A 136 -2.58 -13.34 13.98
CA GLU A 136 -3.62 -13.01 14.96
C GLU A 136 -3.18 -11.91 15.92
N ASP A 137 -1.97 -12.01 16.46
CA ASP A 137 -1.43 -11.02 17.40
C ASP A 137 -1.18 -9.67 16.72
N ALA A 138 -0.77 -9.69 15.45
CA ALA A 138 -0.62 -8.46 14.67
C ALA A 138 -1.95 -7.72 14.46
N LEU A 139 -3.08 -8.43 14.48
CA LEU A 139 -4.41 -7.84 14.36
C LEU A 139 -4.96 -7.31 15.67
N LYS A 140 -4.30 -7.52 16.81
CA LYS A 140 -4.77 -7.07 18.13
C LYS A 140 -4.15 -5.76 18.59
N VAL A 141 -3.07 -5.31 17.94
CA VAL A 141 -2.40 -4.06 18.32
C VAL A 141 -3.29 -2.83 18.02
N PRO A 142 -3.07 -1.71 18.73
CA PRO A 142 -3.72 -0.44 18.42
C PRO A 142 -3.45 0.04 16.98
N ASP A 143 -4.33 0.88 16.44
CA ASP A 143 -4.27 1.30 15.03
C ASP A 143 -2.93 1.95 14.66
N ASP A 144 -2.36 2.75 15.56
CA ASP A 144 -1.06 3.43 15.42
C ASP A 144 0.16 2.49 15.52
N GLN A 145 -0.05 1.19 15.65
CA GLN A 145 1.02 0.17 15.66
C GLN A 145 0.87 -0.86 14.54
N LEU A 146 -0.23 -0.84 13.78
CA LEU A 146 -0.53 -1.85 12.78
C LEU A 146 0.50 -1.93 11.66
N VAL A 147 1.06 -0.79 11.23
CA VAL A 147 2.02 -0.73 10.12
C VAL A 147 3.35 -1.37 10.52
N GLU A 148 3.88 -0.96 11.67
CA GLU A 148 5.13 -1.51 12.21
C GLU A 148 4.96 -2.98 12.53
N ARG A 149 3.83 -3.38 13.12
CA ARG A 149 3.56 -4.77 13.44
C ARG A 149 3.46 -5.65 12.19
N GLN A 150 2.82 -5.15 11.11
CA GLN A 150 2.84 -5.85 9.82
C GLN A 150 4.26 -5.96 9.24
N ARG A 151 5.11 -4.93 9.41
CA ARG A 151 6.52 -5.00 9.00
C ARG A 151 7.29 -6.03 9.82
N GLU A 152 7.09 -6.11 11.13
CA GLU A 152 7.76 -7.12 11.97
C GLU A 152 7.48 -8.55 11.52
N MET A 153 6.26 -8.84 11.08
CA MET A 153 5.90 -10.15 10.54
C MET A 153 6.63 -10.49 9.23
N ILE A 154 7.07 -9.49 8.46
CA ILE A 154 7.84 -9.71 7.24
C ILE A 154 9.28 -10.05 7.65
N LEU A 155 9.68 -11.28 7.31
CA LEU A 155 10.94 -11.89 7.72
C LEU A 155 12.09 -11.47 6.82
N ASP A 156 13.30 -11.39 7.38
CA ASP A 156 14.51 -11.08 6.63
C ASP A 156 14.95 -12.28 5.78
N PRO A 157 14.89 -12.21 4.44
CA PRO A 157 15.25 -13.34 3.58
C PRO A 157 16.76 -13.61 3.54
N HIS A 158 17.60 -12.78 4.19
CA HIS A 158 19.04 -12.99 4.33
C HIS A 158 19.44 -13.61 5.67
N ASP A 159 18.53 -13.65 6.66
CA ASP A 159 18.81 -14.31 7.93
C ASP A 159 18.90 -15.84 7.72
N PRO A 160 20.05 -16.48 8.04
CA PRO A 160 20.20 -17.92 7.89
C PRO A 160 19.12 -18.75 8.61
N LYS A 161 18.59 -18.26 9.73
CA LYS A 161 17.50 -18.93 10.46
C LYS A 161 16.19 -18.89 9.68
N VAL A 162 15.86 -17.74 9.09
CA VAL A 162 14.68 -17.56 8.24
C VAL A 162 14.81 -18.42 6.98
N VAL A 163 15.99 -18.48 6.36
CA VAL A 163 16.25 -19.31 5.19
C VAL A 163 16.07 -20.80 5.53
N ALA A 164 16.60 -21.26 6.65
CA ALA A 164 16.43 -22.65 7.09
C ALA A 164 14.95 -22.98 7.35
N ALA A 165 14.24 -22.13 8.10
CA ALA A 165 12.82 -22.31 8.39
C ALA A 165 11.94 -22.27 7.13
N ALA A 166 12.26 -21.40 6.16
CA ALA A 166 11.55 -21.33 4.88
C ALA A 166 11.70 -22.63 4.08
N LYS A 167 12.90 -23.21 4.04
CA LYS A 167 13.13 -24.52 3.39
C LYS A 167 12.38 -25.65 4.09
N GLU A 168 12.40 -25.67 5.42
CA GLU A 168 11.64 -26.64 6.23
C GLU A 168 10.13 -26.54 5.99
N SER A 169 9.64 -25.31 5.79
CA SER A 169 8.24 -25.02 5.45
C SER A 169 7.88 -25.33 3.99
N GLY A 170 8.80 -25.88 3.20
CA GLY A 170 8.57 -26.26 1.81
C GLY A 170 8.66 -25.11 0.79
N ILE A 171 9.21 -23.95 1.16
CA ILE A 171 9.42 -22.84 0.21
C ILE A 171 10.57 -23.19 -0.74
N PRO A 172 10.37 -23.16 -2.08
CA PRO A 172 11.42 -23.48 -3.03
C PRO A 172 12.61 -22.51 -2.97
N ASP A 173 13.82 -23.01 -3.20
CA ASP A 173 15.07 -22.20 -3.22
C ASP A 173 14.99 -21.01 -4.19
N GLY A 174 14.31 -21.18 -5.33
CA GLY A 174 14.07 -20.10 -6.30
C GLY A 174 13.24 -18.95 -5.72
N VAL A 175 12.26 -19.26 -4.86
CA VAL A 175 11.41 -18.27 -4.17
C VAL A 175 12.20 -17.56 -3.07
N ILE A 176 13.03 -18.28 -2.31
CA ILE A 176 13.93 -17.68 -1.31
C ILE A 176 14.92 -16.72 -1.99
N THR A 177 15.53 -17.15 -3.09
CA THR A 177 16.43 -16.30 -3.89
C THR A 177 15.71 -15.06 -4.43
N ALA A 178 14.45 -15.21 -4.87
CA ALA A 178 13.63 -14.07 -5.29
C ALA A 178 13.29 -13.12 -4.14
N ALA A 179 13.10 -13.64 -2.92
CA ALA A 179 12.88 -12.83 -1.72
C ALA A 179 14.12 -11.99 -1.36
N GLN A 180 15.32 -12.58 -1.44
CA GLN A 180 16.60 -11.86 -1.22
C GLN A 180 16.82 -10.71 -2.22
N ARG A 181 16.25 -10.84 -3.44
CA ARG A 181 16.32 -9.82 -4.50
C ARG A 181 15.06 -8.96 -4.58
N SER A 182 14.16 -9.08 -3.62
CA SER A 182 12.83 -8.46 -3.68
C SER A 182 12.92 -6.94 -3.56
N PRO A 183 12.52 -6.17 -4.60
CA PRO A 183 12.43 -4.72 -4.46
C PRO A 183 11.37 -4.34 -3.41
N VAL A 184 10.30 -5.12 -3.29
CA VAL A 184 9.23 -4.88 -2.32
C VAL A 184 9.75 -5.01 -0.89
N TYR A 185 10.59 -6.00 -0.59
CA TYR A 185 11.24 -6.13 0.71
C TYR A 185 12.04 -4.87 1.05
N ARG A 186 12.86 -4.36 0.12
CA ARG A 186 13.62 -3.13 0.34
C ARG A 186 12.71 -1.93 0.61
N TYR A 187 11.68 -1.73 -0.21
CA TYR A 187 10.76 -0.60 -0.03
C TYR A 187 9.97 -0.65 1.28
N VAL A 188 9.58 -1.85 1.74
CA VAL A 188 8.71 -2.03 2.92
C VAL A 188 9.52 -2.13 4.21
N LYS A 189 10.62 -2.90 4.22
CA LYS A 189 11.41 -3.23 5.42
C LYS A 189 12.69 -2.41 5.55
N GLU A 190 13.52 -2.36 4.51
CA GLU A 190 14.84 -1.72 4.62
C GLU A 190 14.73 -0.19 4.59
N TRP A 191 14.00 0.33 3.61
CA TRP A 191 13.87 1.77 3.39
C TRP A 191 12.65 2.35 4.07
N GLU A 192 11.67 1.52 4.43
CA GLU A 192 10.42 1.91 5.09
C GLU A 192 9.63 3.00 4.34
N LEU A 193 9.83 3.07 3.02
CA LEU A 193 9.20 4.06 2.14
C LEU A 193 7.78 3.67 1.73
N ALA A 194 7.53 2.37 1.59
CA ALA A 194 6.23 1.86 1.19
C ALA A 194 5.39 1.52 2.42
N LEU A 195 4.15 1.96 2.37
CA LEU A 195 3.19 1.95 3.47
C LEU A 195 1.89 1.22 3.05
N PRO A 196 1.30 0.39 3.92
CA PRO A 196 0.09 -0.39 3.63
C PRO A 196 -1.19 0.47 3.57
N LEU A 197 -2.04 0.22 2.57
CA LEU A 197 -3.29 0.95 2.39
C LEU A 197 -4.35 0.57 3.45
N HIS A 198 -4.83 1.54 4.22
CA HIS A 198 -5.86 1.39 5.26
C HIS A 198 -5.62 0.18 6.16
N SER A 199 -4.55 0.25 6.96
CA SER A 199 -4.18 -0.84 7.86
C SER A 199 -5.19 -1.07 8.96
N GLU A 200 -5.91 -0.02 9.38
CA GLU A 200 -7.02 -0.03 10.34
C GLU A 200 -8.16 -0.97 9.94
N TYR A 201 -8.23 -1.39 8.67
CA TYR A 201 -9.16 -2.43 8.24
C TYR A 201 -8.79 -3.83 8.73
N ARG A 202 -7.63 -3.99 9.38
CA ARG A 202 -7.18 -5.23 10.02
C ARG A 202 -7.19 -6.42 9.06
N THR A 203 -6.83 -6.15 7.80
CA THR A 203 -6.70 -7.20 6.77
C THR A 203 -5.24 -7.57 6.46
N LEU A 204 -4.26 -6.80 6.97
CA LEU A 204 -2.84 -6.95 6.62
C LEU A 204 -2.64 -6.96 5.09
N PRO A 205 -2.88 -5.83 4.41
CA PRO A 205 -2.84 -5.75 2.95
C PRO A 205 -1.40 -5.96 2.43
N MET A 206 -1.24 -6.76 1.37
CA MET A 206 0.08 -7.08 0.78
C MET A 206 0.42 -6.21 -0.44
N LEU A 207 -0.29 -5.10 -0.60
CA LEU A 207 0.04 -4.03 -1.54
C LEU A 207 0.36 -2.76 -0.76
N PHE A 208 1.53 -2.22 -1.04
CA PHE A 208 2.10 -1.06 -0.35
C PHE A 208 2.26 0.10 -1.34
N TYR A 209 2.20 1.32 -0.83
CA TYR A 209 2.29 2.54 -1.61
C TYR A 209 3.37 3.43 -1.02
N VAL A 210 4.20 3.98 -1.89
CA VAL A 210 5.08 5.10 -1.53
C VAL A 210 4.25 6.38 -1.65
N PRO A 211 4.12 7.20 -0.59
CA PRO A 211 3.31 8.41 -0.66
C PRO A 211 3.88 9.40 -1.70
N PRO A 212 3.05 10.13 -2.46
CA PRO A 212 3.53 11.01 -3.52
C PRO A 212 4.17 12.28 -2.95
N LEU A 213 5.30 12.69 -3.51
CA LEU A 213 5.81 14.05 -3.34
C LEU A 213 5.06 14.98 -4.30
N LEU A 214 4.31 15.95 -3.78
CA LEU A 214 3.73 17.04 -4.59
C LEU A 214 4.57 18.31 -4.50
N PRO A 215 4.39 19.26 -5.44
CA PRO A 215 5.10 20.54 -5.41
C PRO A 215 4.90 21.26 -4.08
N VAL A 216 5.97 21.93 -3.63
CA VAL A 216 5.92 22.85 -2.50
C VAL A 216 5.01 24.02 -2.90
N LEU A 217 4.18 24.49 -1.97
CA LEU A 217 3.46 25.75 -2.14
C LEU A 217 4.50 26.85 -2.35
N ASN A 218 4.33 27.67 -3.40
CA ASN A 218 5.14 28.86 -3.55
C ASN A 218 4.83 29.80 -2.38
N ALA A 219 5.65 29.78 -1.33
CA ALA A 219 5.70 30.87 -0.38
C ALA A 219 6.34 32.06 -1.10
N THR A 220 5.54 33.03 -1.52
CA THR A 220 6.05 34.34 -1.92
C THR A 220 6.75 34.94 -0.71
N GLY A 221 8.09 34.97 -0.73
CA GLY A 221 8.84 35.80 0.18
C GLY A 221 8.40 37.26 0.02
N THR A 222 8.49 38.04 1.09
CA THR A 222 8.07 39.46 1.16
C THR A 222 8.62 40.36 0.06
N ASN A 223 9.63 39.91 -0.70
CA ASN A 223 10.31 40.67 -1.76
C ASN A 223 10.25 40.00 -3.15
N GLY A 224 9.36 39.05 -3.42
CA GLY A 224 9.20 38.45 -4.75
C GLY A 224 10.34 37.53 -5.24
N ALA A 225 11.35 37.27 -4.41
CA ALA A 225 12.41 36.30 -4.71
C ALA A 225 11.95 34.87 -4.40
N GLN A 226 12.08 33.96 -5.38
CA GLN A 226 11.93 32.52 -5.16
C GLN A 226 13.06 32.03 -4.25
N ARG A 227 12.73 31.63 -3.02
CA ARG A 227 13.65 30.83 -2.19
C ARG A 227 13.39 29.36 -2.50
N VAL A 228 14.33 28.71 -3.19
CA VAL A 228 14.46 27.26 -3.09
C VAL A 228 15.08 27.01 -1.72
N GLU A 229 14.24 26.85 -0.70
CA GLU A 229 14.75 26.58 0.65
C GLU A 229 15.49 25.25 0.67
N THR A 230 16.72 25.30 1.14
CA THR A 230 17.62 24.16 1.31
C THR A 230 17.29 23.33 2.56
N ASP A 231 16.32 23.76 3.37
CA ASP A 231 15.92 23.08 4.59
C ASP A 231 14.94 21.94 4.30
N LEU A 232 15.32 20.73 4.76
CA LEU A 232 14.52 19.51 4.60
C LEU A 232 13.10 19.66 5.17
N PHE A 233 12.97 20.41 6.27
CA PHE A 233 11.74 20.55 7.04
C PHE A 233 10.77 21.59 6.47
N SER A 234 11.27 22.70 5.93
CA SER A 234 10.40 23.74 5.38
C SER A 234 9.68 23.29 4.10
N SER A 235 10.28 22.36 3.34
CA SER A 235 9.64 21.74 2.18
C SER A 235 8.44 20.85 2.53
N LEU A 236 8.40 20.28 3.74
CA LEU A 236 7.34 19.38 4.20
C LEU A 236 6.16 20.14 4.81
N GLU A 237 6.44 21.17 5.60
CA GLU A 237 5.42 22.06 6.15
C GLU A 237 4.68 22.83 5.04
N ASN A 238 5.40 23.16 3.97
CA ASN A 238 4.86 23.82 2.78
C ASN A 238 4.40 22.84 1.68
N ALA A 239 4.40 21.51 1.93
CA ALA A 239 3.97 20.55 0.93
C ALA A 239 2.47 20.68 0.66
N ARG A 240 2.07 20.64 -0.62
CA ARG A 240 0.65 20.69 -1.02
C ARG A 240 -0.18 19.51 -0.51
N VAL A 241 0.43 18.36 -0.22
CA VAL A 241 -0.28 17.20 0.34
C VAL A 241 -0.37 17.33 1.86
N PRO A 242 -1.56 17.36 2.46
CA PRO A 242 -1.72 17.25 3.90
C PRO A 242 -1.20 15.90 4.39
N VAL A 243 -0.20 15.92 5.28
CA VAL A 243 0.37 14.71 5.90
C VAL A 243 -0.72 13.84 6.51
N ARG A 244 -1.67 14.45 7.22
CA ARG A 244 -2.81 13.76 7.85
C ARG A 244 -3.69 13.01 6.86
N TYR A 245 -3.87 13.54 5.64
CA TYR A 245 -4.62 12.84 4.62
C TYR A 245 -3.89 11.54 4.21
N MET A 246 -2.57 11.62 4.05
CA MET A 246 -1.74 10.47 3.66
C MET A 246 -1.58 9.46 4.80
N SER A 247 -1.42 9.92 6.03
CA SER A 247 -1.25 9.02 7.18
C SER A 247 -2.52 8.23 7.43
N ARG A 248 -3.70 8.82 7.27
CA ARG A 248 -4.97 8.09 7.35
C ARG A 248 -5.18 7.13 6.20
N THR A 249 -4.63 7.45 5.03
CA THR A 249 -4.71 6.56 3.85
C THR A 249 -3.74 5.38 3.96
N LEU A 250 -2.51 5.61 4.43
CA LEU A 250 -1.39 4.66 4.27
C LEU A 250 -0.77 4.20 5.60
N ALA A 251 -1.12 4.83 6.72
CA ALA A 251 -0.44 4.62 8.00
C ALA A 251 -1.39 4.57 9.20
N ALA A 252 -2.67 4.26 8.98
CA ALA A 252 -3.70 4.22 10.04
C ALA A 252 -3.74 5.48 10.92
N GLY A 253 -3.42 6.64 10.33
CA GLY A 253 -3.40 7.94 11.01
C GLY A 253 -2.08 8.32 11.68
N LYS A 254 -1.03 7.50 11.57
CA LYS A 254 0.30 7.79 12.14
C LYS A 254 1.13 8.70 11.24
N ASP A 255 1.12 10.00 11.55
CA ASP A 255 1.77 11.03 10.74
C ASP A 255 3.28 10.83 10.63
N GLU A 256 3.94 10.33 11.67
CA GLU A 256 5.40 10.16 11.72
C GLU A 256 5.92 9.22 10.64
N LEU A 257 5.16 8.19 10.27
CA LEU A 257 5.55 7.24 9.24
C LEU A 257 5.57 7.86 7.85
N VAL A 258 4.58 8.71 7.55
CA VAL A 258 4.52 9.44 6.28
C VAL A 258 5.61 10.50 6.22
N ILE A 259 5.83 11.25 7.32
CA ILE A 259 6.89 12.25 7.42
C ILE A 259 8.26 11.61 7.18
N LYS A 260 8.55 10.49 7.85
CA LYS A 260 9.80 9.73 7.64
C LYS A 260 9.99 9.30 6.19
N ALA A 261 8.93 8.78 5.55
CA ALA A 261 8.99 8.38 4.14
C ALA A 261 9.30 9.59 3.22
N TYR A 262 8.67 10.74 3.46
CA TYR A 262 8.95 11.96 2.72
C TYR A 262 10.37 12.47 2.93
N GLN A 263 10.83 12.54 4.18
CA GLN A 263 12.20 12.97 4.52
C GLN A 263 13.23 12.10 3.80
N LYS A 264 13.08 10.77 3.83
CA LYS A 264 13.97 9.85 3.11
C LYS A 264 13.97 10.11 1.60
N MET A 265 12.80 10.30 0.96
CA MET A 265 12.75 10.59 -0.47
C MET A 265 13.37 11.95 -0.84
N ILE A 266 13.16 12.99 -0.03
CA ILE A 266 13.77 14.31 -0.24
C ILE A 266 15.29 14.22 -0.05
N ALA A 267 15.76 13.52 1.00
CA ALA A 267 17.18 13.30 1.25
C ALA A 267 17.87 12.61 0.06
N VAL A 268 17.25 11.57 -0.52
CA VAL A 268 17.77 10.92 -1.73
C VAL A 268 17.86 11.90 -2.91
N ARG A 269 16.87 12.78 -3.10
CA ARG A 269 16.91 13.81 -4.17
C ARG A 269 18.03 14.82 -3.95
N ILE A 270 18.24 15.28 -2.71
CA ILE A 270 19.32 16.22 -2.37
C ILE A 270 20.68 15.55 -2.60
N TYR A 271 20.87 14.34 -2.06
CA TYR A 271 22.11 13.58 -2.21
C TYR A 271 22.49 13.36 -3.69
N LYS A 272 21.52 12.94 -4.52
CA LYS A 272 21.73 12.77 -5.96
C LYS A 272 22.01 14.08 -6.71
N ARG A 273 21.41 15.20 -6.29
CA ARG A 273 21.69 16.53 -6.87
C ARG A 273 23.06 17.06 -6.51
N ALA A 274 23.56 16.75 -5.31
CA ALA A 274 24.88 17.15 -4.85
C ALA A 274 26.03 16.40 -5.56
N GLY A 275 25.73 15.46 -6.47
CA GLY A 275 26.73 14.73 -7.25
C GLY A 275 27.40 13.59 -6.50
N PHE A 276 27.02 13.32 -5.24
CA PHE A 276 27.51 12.15 -4.51
C PHE A 276 26.83 10.90 -5.10
N GLY A 277 27.57 10.15 -5.93
CA GLY A 277 27.10 8.88 -6.51
C GLY A 277 27.05 8.83 -8.03
N VAL A 278 27.93 9.57 -8.70
CA VAL A 278 28.60 9.13 -9.93
C VAL A 278 29.94 8.54 -9.54
#